data_AF-A0AAD0PW57-F1
#
_entry.id   AF-A0AAD0PW57-F1
#
_cell.length_a   1.000
_cell.length_b   1.000
_cell.length_c   1.000
_cell.angle_alpha   90.00
_cell.angle_beta   90.00
_cell.angle_gamma   90.00
#
_symmetry.space_group_name_H-M   'P 1'
#
loop_
_entity.id
_entity.type
_entity.pdbx_description
1 polymer ?
#
loop_
_entity_poly.entity_id
_entity_poly.type
_entity_poly.pdbx_seq_one_letter_code
_entity_poly.pdbx_strand_id
1 'polypeptide(L)'
;MNLLRSMPSIRRDFVHEILFTTSLLNPNEHKLEGIARSFERGSNAMVELFAGNRTATKKEVARLVSDVQSIIYANDLGREPKGTLSDVRTKGIIQIYLSLQSKSPRAAHCFLAEGLSELRSKRIFEVLDRYIDKPLIIDAAMQAKSVDKLHKLSGWDDCLPHLSPKRRDAYLGKDLGL
;
A
#
# COMPACT_ATOMS: atom_id res chain seq x y z
N MET A 1 16.04 -2.62 16.23
CA MET A 1 16.01 -1.16 16.46
C MET A 1 14.59 -0.66 16.22
N ASN A 2 14.00 0.01 17.22
CA ASN A 2 12.59 0.41 17.23
C ASN A 2 12.32 1.61 16.31
N LEU A 3 12.01 1.35 15.03
CA LEU A 3 11.56 2.34 14.04
C LEU A 3 10.36 3.17 14.54
N LEU A 4 9.56 2.62 15.46
CA LEU A 4 8.43 3.29 16.07
C LEU A 4 8.85 4.49 16.94
N ARG A 5 10.05 4.47 17.55
CA ARG A 5 10.51 5.52 18.49
C ARG A 5 10.79 6.89 17.84
N SER A 6 10.93 6.98 16.52
CA SER A 6 11.20 8.24 15.80
C SER A 6 9.96 8.92 15.21
N MET A 7 8.76 8.33 15.34
CA MET A 7 7.52 8.95 14.86
C MET A 7 6.91 9.92 15.89
N PRO A 8 6.31 11.05 15.46
CA PRO A 8 5.51 11.93 16.34
C PRO A 8 4.42 11.12 17.07
N SER A 9 4.12 11.43 18.33
CA SER A 9 3.24 10.62 19.19
C SER A 9 1.90 10.30 18.55
N ILE A 10 1.23 11.29 17.96
CA ILE A 10 -0.07 11.14 17.28
C ILE A 10 -0.01 10.12 16.13
N ARG A 11 1.08 10.12 15.35
CA ARG A 11 1.26 9.14 14.25
C ARG A 11 1.63 7.77 14.78
N ARG A 12 2.36 7.69 15.89
CA ARG A 12 2.70 6.43 16.56
C ARG A 12 1.45 5.78 17.15
N ASP A 13 0.61 6.54 17.83
CA ASP A 13 -0.62 6.06 18.46
C ASP A 13 -1.61 5.58 17.41
N PHE A 14 -1.76 6.34 16.32
CA PHE A 14 -2.53 5.95 15.13
C PHE A 14 -2.05 4.64 14.49
N VAL A 15 -0.74 4.51 14.26
CA VAL A 15 -0.10 3.34 13.66
C VAL A 15 -0.15 2.13 14.61
N HIS A 16 -0.04 2.35 15.92
CA HIS A 16 -0.23 1.31 16.93
C HIS A 16 -1.69 0.86 17.05
N GLU A 17 -2.64 1.78 17.01
CA GLU A 17 -4.06 1.47 17.15
C GLU A 17 -4.62 0.78 15.89
N ILE A 18 -4.10 1.08 14.71
CA ILE A 18 -4.49 0.39 13.48
C ILE A 18 -3.75 -0.93 13.29
N LEU A 19 -2.43 -0.99 13.48
CA LEU A 19 -1.66 -2.17 13.11
C LEU A 19 -1.37 -3.12 14.28
N PHE A 20 -1.36 -2.61 15.52
CA PHE A 20 -1.01 -3.37 16.73
C PHE A 20 -2.16 -3.60 17.71
N THR A 21 -3.35 -3.01 17.51
CA THR A 21 -4.56 -3.58 18.11
C THR A 21 -4.82 -4.87 17.35
N THR A 22 -4.26 -5.95 17.89
CA THR A 22 -4.53 -7.41 17.90
C THR A 22 -5.76 -7.96 17.14
N SER A 23 -6.21 -7.30 16.09
CA SER A 23 -7.53 -7.41 15.47
C SER A 23 -7.40 -7.41 13.95
N LEU A 24 -6.48 -6.59 13.41
CA LEU A 24 -6.21 -6.46 11.98
C LEU A 24 -5.21 -7.50 11.45
N LEU A 25 -4.24 -7.91 12.27
CA LEU A 25 -3.15 -8.84 11.89
C LEU A 25 -3.12 -10.13 12.73
N ASN A 26 -4.04 -10.33 13.67
CA ASN A 26 -4.08 -11.54 14.48
C ASN A 26 -5.52 -11.80 14.97
N PRO A 27 -6.38 -12.49 14.21
CA PRO A 27 -7.75 -12.75 14.60
C PRO A 27 -7.79 -13.82 15.70
N ASN A 28 -7.60 -13.44 16.96
CA ASN A 28 -7.97 -14.31 18.08
C ASN A 28 -9.46 -14.12 18.37
N GLU A 29 -10.20 -15.24 18.32
CA GLU A 29 -11.66 -15.36 18.11
C GLU A 29 -12.60 -14.75 19.17
N HIS A 30 -12.11 -14.08 20.22
CA HIS A 30 -12.96 -13.80 21.37
C HIS A 30 -13.71 -12.45 21.41
N LYS A 31 -13.61 -11.56 20.40
CA LYS A 31 -14.42 -10.32 20.33
C LYS A 31 -14.69 -9.84 18.89
N LEU A 32 -15.49 -10.59 18.12
CA LEU A 32 -15.76 -10.30 16.71
C LEU A 32 -16.34 -8.88 16.45
N GLU A 33 -17.28 -8.40 17.27
CA GLU A 33 -17.89 -7.07 17.07
C GLU A 33 -16.92 -5.90 17.34
N GLY A 34 -16.05 -6.04 18.35
CA GLY A 34 -15.03 -5.04 18.66
C GLY A 34 -13.94 -4.98 17.59
N ILE A 35 -13.59 -6.13 17.01
CA ILE A 35 -12.61 -6.25 15.93
C ILE A 35 -13.12 -5.59 14.64
N ALA A 36 -14.38 -5.84 14.26
CA ALA A 36 -14.98 -5.25 13.05
C ALA A 36 -15.05 -3.72 13.12
N ARG A 37 -15.51 -3.16 14.26
CA ARG A 37 -15.55 -1.70 14.45
C ARG A 37 -14.17 -1.05 14.49
N SER A 38 -13.16 -1.75 15.01
CA SER A 38 -11.77 -1.25 15.01
C SER A 38 -11.15 -1.32 13.62
N PHE A 39 -11.42 -2.37 12.85
CA PHE A 39 -11.04 -2.46 11.43
C PHE A 39 -11.69 -1.34 10.61
N GLU A 40 -12.98 -1.12 10.78
CA GLU A 40 -13.71 -0.08 10.04
C GLU A 40 -13.16 1.32 10.34
N ARG A 41 -12.95 1.66 11.62
CA ARG A 41 -12.33 2.93 12.02
C ARG A 41 -10.92 3.07 11.49
N GLY A 42 -10.10 2.03 11.59
CA GLY A 42 -8.74 2.05 11.07
C GLY A 42 -8.70 2.23 9.55
N SER A 43 -9.53 1.50 8.82
CA SER A 43 -9.63 1.63 7.36
C SER A 43 -10.12 3.01 6.93
N ASN A 44 -11.12 3.60 7.60
CA ASN A 44 -11.58 4.95 7.30
C ASN A 44 -10.46 5.98 7.50
N ALA A 45 -9.71 5.88 8.59
CA ALA A 45 -8.63 6.81 8.83
C ALA A 45 -7.44 6.61 7.87
N MET A 46 -7.14 5.37 7.46
CA MET A 46 -6.19 5.13 6.37
C MET A 46 -6.66 5.75 5.05
N VAL A 47 -7.95 5.66 4.73
CA VAL A 47 -8.53 6.30 3.55
C VAL A 47 -8.34 7.82 3.60
N GLU A 48 -8.67 8.46 4.72
CA GLU A 48 -8.49 9.90 4.89
C GLU A 48 -7.03 10.33 4.71
N LEU A 49 -6.10 9.58 5.31
CA LEU A 49 -4.68 9.92 5.25
C LEU A 49 -4.06 9.64 3.88
N PHE A 50 -4.39 8.50 3.25
CA PHE A 50 -3.79 8.10 1.97
C PHE A 50 -4.44 8.76 0.76
N ALA A 51 -5.74 9.04 0.79
CA ALA A 51 -6.40 9.79 -0.27
C ALA A 51 -5.89 11.24 -0.37
N GLY A 52 -5.15 11.69 0.65
CA GLY A 52 -4.57 13.02 0.71
C GLY A 52 -5.52 14.00 1.35
N ASN A 53 -5.75 13.84 2.66
CA ASN A 53 -6.34 14.90 3.48
C ASN A 53 -5.63 16.24 3.16
N ARG A 54 -6.40 17.32 3.01
CA ARG A 54 -5.95 18.62 2.45
C ARG A 54 -4.75 19.23 3.19
N THR A 55 -4.43 18.75 4.39
CA THR A 55 -3.37 19.26 5.24
C THR A 55 -2.05 18.48 5.16
N ALA A 56 -2.04 17.24 4.65
CA ALA A 56 -0.84 16.40 4.62
C ALA A 56 -0.05 16.57 3.32
N THR A 57 1.28 16.75 3.43
CA THR A 57 2.15 16.84 2.26
C THR A 57 2.37 15.46 1.62
N LYS A 58 2.70 15.42 0.32
CA LYS A 58 3.03 14.17 -0.40
C LYS A 58 4.14 13.35 0.31
N LYS A 59 5.12 14.04 0.89
CA LYS A 59 6.22 13.41 1.64
C LYS A 59 5.74 12.72 2.93
N GLU A 60 4.76 13.32 3.60
CA GLU A 60 4.19 12.75 4.83
C GLU A 60 3.34 11.53 4.53
N VAL A 61 2.54 11.59 3.46
CA VAL A 61 1.77 10.43 2.98
C VAL A 61 2.71 9.29 2.60
N ALA A 62 3.77 9.55 1.84
CA ALA A 62 4.74 8.53 1.45
C ALA A 62 5.46 7.88 2.64
N ARG A 63 5.79 8.67 3.68
CA ARG A 63 6.34 8.13 4.94
C ARG A 63 5.34 7.24 5.64
N LEU A 64 4.10 7.70 5.81
CA LEU A 64 3.05 6.91 6.47
C LEU A 64 2.78 5.59 5.73
N VAL A 65 2.66 5.62 4.41
CA VAL A 65 2.54 4.41 3.59
C VAL A 65 3.74 3.49 3.84
N SER A 66 4.96 4.02 3.79
CA SER A 66 6.17 3.25 4.07
C SER A 66 6.16 2.64 5.47
N ASP A 67 5.64 3.33 6.49
CA ASP A 67 5.59 2.84 7.86
C ASP A 67 4.57 1.70 8.00
N VAL A 68 3.39 1.85 7.40
CA VAL A 68 2.38 0.77 7.32
C VAL A 68 2.96 -0.46 6.61
N GLN A 69 3.58 -0.26 5.44
CA GLN A 69 4.26 -1.33 4.72
C GLN A 69 5.39 -1.94 5.57
N SER A 70 6.16 -1.15 6.31
CA SER A 70 7.25 -1.65 7.17
C SER A 70 6.73 -2.56 8.26
N ILE A 71 5.58 -2.24 8.84
CA ILE A 71 4.97 -3.02 9.92
C ILE A 71 4.39 -4.32 9.38
N ILE A 72 3.75 -4.28 8.21
CA ILE A 72 3.29 -5.46 7.48
C ILE A 72 4.44 -6.46 7.26
N TYR A 73 5.60 -5.96 6.83
CA TYR A 73 6.80 -6.77 6.58
C TYR A 73 7.75 -6.85 7.79
N ALA A 74 7.35 -6.36 8.97
CA ALA A 74 8.24 -6.33 10.14
C ALA A 74 8.57 -7.77 10.55
N ASN A 75 9.86 -8.06 10.77
CA ASN A 75 10.43 -9.39 11.07
C ASN A 75 10.65 -10.33 9.87
N ASP A 76 10.12 -10.08 8.66
CA ASP A 76 10.28 -11.02 7.53
C ASP A 76 11.55 -10.77 6.70
N LEU A 77 12.15 -9.57 6.76
CA LEU A 77 13.43 -9.29 6.10
C LEU A 77 14.63 -9.99 6.75
N GLY A 78 14.47 -10.59 7.93
CA GLY A 78 15.56 -11.23 8.68
C GLY A 78 15.37 -12.70 9.04
N ARG A 79 14.22 -13.33 8.74
CA ARG A 79 13.91 -14.69 9.24
C ARG A 79 13.39 -15.68 8.20
N GLU A 80 12.76 -15.24 7.11
CA GLU A 80 12.25 -16.14 6.06
C GLU A 80 13.26 -16.22 4.90
N PRO A 81 13.76 -17.41 4.51
CA PRO A 81 14.82 -17.54 3.51
C PRO A 81 14.38 -17.17 2.08
N LYS A 82 13.11 -16.80 1.87
CA LYS A 82 12.57 -16.44 0.54
C LYS A 82 11.61 -15.24 0.52
N GLY A 83 11.43 -14.52 1.62
CA GLY A 83 10.63 -13.29 1.64
C GLY A 83 9.11 -13.50 1.48
N THR A 84 8.61 -14.71 1.71
CA THR A 84 7.19 -15.04 1.77
C THR A 84 6.55 -14.53 3.07
N LEU A 85 5.38 -13.89 2.95
CA LEU A 85 4.57 -13.48 4.10
C LEU A 85 3.84 -14.68 4.69
N SER A 86 3.64 -14.70 6.01
CA SER A 86 2.75 -15.69 6.64
C SER A 86 1.30 -15.52 6.18
N ASP A 87 0.52 -16.61 6.18
CA ASP A 87 -0.89 -16.60 5.74
C ASP A 87 -1.74 -15.53 6.44
N VAL A 88 -1.51 -15.33 7.75
CA VAL A 88 -2.22 -14.33 8.54
C VAL A 88 -1.90 -12.92 8.05
N ARG A 89 -0.64 -12.63 7.74
CA ARG A 89 -0.21 -11.32 7.20
C ARG A 89 -0.71 -11.12 5.79
N THR A 90 -0.62 -12.13 4.95
CA THR A 90 -1.18 -12.13 3.58
C THR A 90 -2.66 -11.77 3.62
N LYS A 91 -3.46 -12.46 4.46
CA LYS A 91 -4.88 -12.13 4.66
C LYS A 91 -5.10 -10.70 5.15
N GLY A 92 -4.28 -10.24 6.11
CA GLY A 92 -4.33 -8.87 6.63
C GLY A 92 -4.10 -7.81 5.54
N ILE A 93 -3.07 -7.97 4.70
CA ILE A 93 -2.80 -7.05 3.59
C ILE A 93 -3.96 -7.05 2.59
N ILE A 94 -4.47 -8.23 2.23
CA ILE A 94 -5.60 -8.35 1.31
C ILE A 94 -6.81 -7.60 1.86
N GLN A 95 -7.13 -7.80 3.14
CA GLN A 95 -8.27 -7.15 3.78
C GLN A 95 -8.12 -5.63 3.84
N ILE A 96 -6.93 -5.14 4.23
CA ILE A 96 -6.61 -3.70 4.20
C ILE A 96 -6.80 -3.16 2.79
N TYR A 97 -6.19 -3.81 1.80
CA TYR A 97 -6.22 -3.35 0.42
C TYR A 97 -7.62 -3.31 -0.17
N LEU A 98 -8.41 -4.38 -0.02
CA LEU A 98 -9.79 -4.41 -0.50
C LEU A 98 -10.65 -3.34 0.17
N SER A 99 -10.42 -3.06 1.46
CA SER A 99 -11.10 -1.96 2.14
C SER A 99 -10.67 -0.59 1.64
N LEU A 100 -9.41 -0.40 1.27
CA LEU A 100 -8.95 0.85 0.65
C LEU A 100 -9.55 1.00 -0.74
N GLN A 101 -9.49 -0.04 -1.58
CA GLN A 101 -9.97 0.00 -2.97
C GLN A 101 -11.46 0.31 -3.04
N SER A 102 -12.27 -0.34 -2.19
CA SER A 102 -13.73 -0.13 -2.15
C SER A 102 -14.13 1.27 -1.65
N LYS A 103 -13.37 1.86 -0.73
CA LYS A 103 -13.69 3.17 -0.15
C LYS A 103 -13.05 4.34 -0.89
N SER A 104 -11.85 4.14 -1.44
CA SER A 104 -11.09 5.16 -2.15
C SER A 104 -10.00 4.51 -3.03
N PRO A 105 -10.25 4.39 -4.34
CA PRO A 105 -9.24 3.94 -5.31
C PRO A 105 -7.93 4.72 -5.22
N ARG A 106 -8.01 6.01 -4.87
CA ARG A 106 -6.85 6.88 -4.65
C ARG A 106 -6.04 6.45 -3.43
N ALA A 107 -6.69 6.11 -2.31
CA ALA A 107 -6.00 5.59 -1.13
C ALA A 107 -5.34 4.24 -1.42
N ALA A 108 -6.01 3.36 -2.16
CA ALA A 108 -5.47 2.09 -2.60
C ALA A 108 -4.24 2.27 -3.52
N HIS A 109 -4.34 3.16 -4.52
CA HIS A 109 -3.21 3.52 -5.36
C HIS A 109 -2.04 4.09 -4.52
N CYS A 110 -2.30 4.98 -3.57
CA CYS A 110 -1.25 5.51 -2.69
C CYS A 110 -0.58 4.40 -1.87
N PHE A 111 -1.35 3.46 -1.33
CA PHE A 111 -0.81 2.31 -0.60
C PHE A 111 0.11 1.44 -1.46
N LEU A 112 -0.23 1.25 -2.75
CA LEU A 112 0.57 0.50 -3.71
C LEU A 112 1.82 1.25 -4.18
N ALA A 113 1.67 2.54 -4.51
CA ALA A 113 2.65 3.27 -5.29
C ALA A 113 3.44 4.32 -4.52
N GLU A 114 2.97 4.83 -3.37
CA GLU A 114 3.61 5.93 -2.64
C GLU A 114 4.60 5.52 -1.55
N GLY A 115 4.88 4.22 -1.40
CA GLY A 115 5.94 3.73 -0.51
C GLY A 115 7.34 4.23 -0.89
N LEU A 116 8.21 4.37 0.12
CA LEU A 116 9.61 4.79 -0.08
C LEU A 116 10.54 3.65 -0.54
N SER A 117 10.09 2.39 -0.42
CA SER A 117 10.87 1.21 -0.79
C SER A 117 10.27 0.54 -2.03
N GLU A 118 11.02 0.59 -3.13
CA GLU A 118 10.61 -0.02 -4.40
C GLU A 118 10.42 -1.53 -4.26
N LEU A 119 11.34 -2.21 -3.56
CA LEU A 119 11.28 -3.66 -3.34
C LEU A 119 10.01 -4.08 -2.57
N ARG A 120 9.65 -3.34 -1.51
CA ARG A 120 8.44 -3.65 -0.72
C ARG A 120 7.18 -3.37 -1.52
N SER A 121 7.17 -2.28 -2.28
CA SER A 121 6.03 -1.93 -3.13
C SER A 121 5.80 -3.00 -4.20
N LYS A 122 6.86 -3.51 -4.85
CA LYS A 122 6.78 -4.64 -5.80
C LYS A 122 6.21 -5.90 -5.18
N ARG A 123 6.68 -6.29 -3.99
CA ARG A 123 6.13 -7.45 -3.27
C ARG A 123 4.65 -7.30 -2.92
N ILE A 124 4.21 -6.08 -2.61
CA ILE A 124 2.78 -5.83 -2.38
C ILE A 124 1.97 -6.10 -3.65
N PHE A 125 2.47 -5.71 -4.83
CA PHE A 125 1.83 -6.07 -6.10
C PHE A 125 1.77 -7.59 -6.29
N GLU A 126 2.85 -8.33 -6.05
CA GLU A 126 2.87 -9.79 -6.16
C GLU A 126 1.82 -10.46 -5.27
N VAL A 127 1.66 -10.00 -4.03
CA VAL A 127 0.69 -10.54 -3.07
C VAL A 127 -0.75 -10.19 -3.47
N LEU A 128 -0.95 -9.01 -4.04
CA LEU A 128 -2.27 -8.45 -4.29
C LEU A 128 -2.78 -8.64 -5.72
N ASP A 129 -1.97 -9.10 -6.68
CA ASP A 129 -2.27 -9.06 -8.12
C ASP A 129 -3.69 -9.52 -8.48
N ARG A 130 -4.15 -10.64 -7.90
CA ARG A 130 -5.50 -11.19 -8.14
C ARG A 130 -6.67 -10.41 -7.51
N TYR A 131 -6.38 -9.46 -6.63
CA TYR A 131 -7.34 -8.66 -5.88
C TYR A 131 -7.43 -7.22 -6.38
N ILE A 132 -6.48 -6.80 -7.22
CA ILE A 132 -6.43 -5.44 -7.74
C ILE A 132 -7.41 -5.31 -8.90
N ASP A 133 -8.36 -4.38 -8.76
CA ASP A 133 -9.13 -3.88 -9.89
C ASP A 133 -8.23 -2.97 -10.73
N LYS A 134 -7.55 -3.55 -11.73
CA LYS A 134 -6.53 -2.85 -12.53
C LYS A 134 -7.09 -1.58 -13.20
N PRO A 135 -8.23 -1.61 -13.92
CA PRO A 135 -8.80 -0.40 -14.51
C PRO A 135 -9.01 0.71 -13.48
N LEU A 136 -9.62 0.36 -12.33
CA LEU A 136 -9.93 1.31 -11.27
C LEU A 136 -8.67 1.98 -10.69
N ILE A 137 -7.59 1.22 -10.52
CA ILE A 137 -6.32 1.73 -9.99
C ILE A 137 -5.53 2.54 -11.02
N ILE A 138 -5.58 2.17 -12.30
CA ILE A 138 -4.97 2.95 -13.39
C ILE A 138 -5.65 4.32 -13.49
N ASP A 139 -6.98 4.37 -13.44
CA ASP A 139 -7.74 5.64 -13.42
C ASP A 139 -7.35 6.52 -12.23
N ALA A 140 -7.22 5.93 -11.04
CA ALA A 140 -6.76 6.64 -9.85
C ALA A 140 -5.34 7.20 -10.02
N ALA A 141 -4.44 6.45 -10.66
CA ALA A 141 -3.08 6.87 -10.94
C ALA A 141 -3.02 7.99 -12.00
N MET A 142 -3.92 7.98 -12.99
CA MET A 142 -4.06 9.06 -13.97
C MET A 142 -4.46 10.36 -13.29
N GLN A 143 -5.50 10.32 -12.44
CA GLN A 143 -5.95 11.49 -11.67
C GLN A 143 -4.84 12.03 -10.75
N ALA A 144 -4.02 11.14 -10.18
CA ALA A 144 -2.88 11.50 -9.34
C ALA A 144 -1.60 11.89 -10.12
N LYS A 145 -1.61 11.82 -11.46
CA LYS A 145 -0.44 12.06 -12.34
C LYS A 145 0.77 11.19 -11.95
N SER A 146 0.52 9.93 -11.62
CA SER A 146 1.51 8.97 -11.09
C SER A 146 1.52 7.63 -11.83
N VAL A 147 0.87 7.53 -12.99
CA VAL A 147 0.81 6.31 -13.82
C VAL A 147 2.20 5.75 -14.10
N ASP A 148 3.19 6.61 -14.37
CA ASP A 148 4.56 6.14 -14.61
C ASP A 148 5.17 5.40 -13.41
N LYS A 149 4.84 5.85 -12.19
CA LYS A 149 5.30 5.21 -10.95
C LYS A 149 4.57 3.89 -10.76
N LEU A 150 3.27 3.85 -11.03
CA LEU A 150 2.47 2.63 -11.03
C LEU A 150 3.03 1.61 -12.02
N HIS A 151 3.31 2.00 -13.26
CA HIS A 151 3.90 1.15 -14.29
C HIS A 151 5.24 0.55 -13.84
N LYS A 152 6.16 1.38 -13.31
CA LYS A 152 7.47 0.93 -12.84
C LYS A 152 7.37 -0.13 -11.71
N LEU A 153 6.36 -0.02 -10.86
CA LEU A 153 6.18 -0.90 -9.71
C LEU A 153 5.39 -2.18 -10.04
N SER A 154 4.37 -2.06 -10.88
CA SER A 154 3.46 -3.16 -11.23
C SER A 154 3.94 -3.99 -12.42
N GLY A 155 4.65 -3.36 -13.36
CA GLY A 155 4.98 -3.97 -14.65
C GLY A 155 3.76 -4.19 -15.55
N TRP A 156 2.65 -3.48 -15.32
CA TRP A 156 1.44 -3.65 -16.15
C TRP A 156 1.54 -2.83 -17.44
N ASP A 157 1.57 -3.53 -18.56
CA ASP A 157 1.56 -2.90 -19.89
C ASP A 157 0.28 -2.08 -20.14
N ASP A 158 -0.81 -2.37 -19.43
CA ASP A 158 -2.05 -1.57 -19.42
C ASP A 158 -1.81 -0.10 -19.02
N CYS A 159 -0.70 0.20 -18.34
CA CYS A 159 -0.34 1.58 -18.01
C CYS A 159 0.26 2.34 -19.21
N LEU A 160 0.83 1.65 -20.20
CA LEU A 160 1.60 2.23 -21.31
C LEU A 160 0.82 3.29 -22.12
N PRO A 161 -0.47 3.08 -22.47
CA PRO A 161 -1.26 4.08 -23.21
C PRO A 161 -1.43 5.40 -22.46
N HIS A 162 -1.29 5.37 -21.13
CA HIS A 162 -1.54 6.49 -20.23
C HIS A 162 -0.23 7.18 -19.76
N LEU A 163 0.93 6.70 -20.21
CA LEU A 163 2.22 7.36 -19.96
C LEU A 163 2.43 8.55 -20.88
N SER A 164 3.31 9.46 -20.48
CA SER A 164 3.77 10.53 -21.38
C SER A 164 4.43 9.93 -22.66
N PRO A 165 4.29 10.54 -23.85
CA PRO A 165 4.85 10.01 -25.10
C PRO A 165 6.34 9.63 -24.96
N LYS A 166 7.15 10.53 -24.39
CA LYS A 166 8.58 10.29 -24.12
C LYS A 166 8.84 9.00 -23.31
N ARG A 167 8.02 8.70 -22.31
CA ARG A 167 8.22 7.53 -21.43
C ARG A 167 7.69 6.24 -22.07
N ARG A 168 6.57 6.33 -22.78
CA ARG A 168 6.04 5.22 -23.58
C ARG A 168 7.04 4.80 -24.66
N ASP A 169 7.57 5.77 -25.40
CA ASP A 169 8.48 5.51 -26.51
C ASP A 169 9.84 5.00 -26.01
N ALA A 170 10.32 5.47 -24.85
CA ALA A 170 11.52 4.92 -24.20
C ALA A 170 11.35 3.45 -23.76
N TYR A 171 10.14 3.03 -23.38
CA TYR A 171 9.86 1.63 -23.07
C TYR A 171 9.86 0.78 -24.33
N LEU A 172 9.13 1.21 -25.36
CA LEU A 172 9.07 0.51 -26.65
C LEU A 172 10.45 0.43 -27.32
N GLY A 173 11.26 1.48 -27.23
CA GLY A 173 12.63 1.49 -27.75
C GLY A 173 13.55 0.51 -27.02
N LYS A 174 13.36 0.32 -25.72
CA LYS A 174 14.13 -0.64 -24.92
C LYS A 174 13.81 -2.09 -25.27
N ASP A 175 12.54 -2.41 -25.58
CA ASP A 175 12.13 -3.73 -26.08
C ASP A 175 12.65 -4.01 -27.50
N LEU A 176 12.90 -2.96 -28.28
CA LEU A 176 13.50 -3.04 -29.62
C LEU A 176 15.03 -3.14 -29.61
N GLY A 177 15.67 -3.14 -28.43
CA GLY A 177 17.13 -3.29 -28.29
C GLY A 177 17.95 -2.07 -28.74
N LEU A 178 17.35 -0.87 -28.72
CA LEU A 178 17.98 0.41 -29.07
C LEU A 178 18.57 1.14 -27.85
#